data_AF-A0A9P5PJ05-F1
#
_entry.id   AF-A0A9P5PJ05-F1
#
_cell.length_a   1.000
_cell.length_b   1.000
_cell.length_c   1.000
_cell.angle_alpha   90.00
_cell.angle_beta   90.00
_cell.angle_gamma   90.00
#
_symmetry.space_group_name_H-M   'P 1'
#
loop_
_entity.id
_entity.type
_entity.pdbx_description
1 polymer ?
#
loop_
_entity_poly.entity_id
_entity_poly.type
_entity_poly.pdbx_seq_one_letter_code
_entity_poly.pdbx_strand_id
1 'polypeptide(L)'
;MSHPRGNITINLGVGRVGKGVLAMHREKYYYPCRLIARDSRKQRWTIKWWRHNTHKLAGQYEFNVSTSRLLDGLWGNAEARRQVRLGEWKRAYMAQELEDEEELLSKPEQGSYTPAIHDALEPHINILTQLLHQPEDIESDIPAKTWLETQTEIGGIGKSIPFTGTLTLQDLIAVNHWYYKNIKGASTLQHLWIGSIPIGHARTLLVAARQRTLFVDSWESSPEIHSQFVDIDTYVVDRAWELLRVRTGYDKGPGRADVDIEALKILESRNYQWGLDKGIHENNWNPWGEFAPELAIGSKIRDGSPPVRGPNFNLEEESQWIDEKSRVYEAERAEREKQRPLPKPKAAKRAD
;
A
#
# COMPACT_ATOMS: atom_id res chain seq x y z
N MET A 1 13.19 -46.44 -22.99
CA MET A 1 12.39 -46.55 -21.75
C MET A 1 11.75 -45.20 -21.46
N SER A 2 10.44 -45.13 -21.66
CA SER A 2 9.59 -43.95 -21.58
C SER A 2 9.50 -43.41 -20.15
N HIS A 3 9.94 -42.17 -19.95
CA HIS A 3 9.68 -41.44 -18.71
C HIS A 3 8.19 -41.07 -18.62
N PRO A 4 7.50 -41.33 -17.50
CA PRO A 4 6.16 -40.81 -17.31
C PRO A 4 6.27 -39.32 -16.99
N ARG A 5 5.93 -38.46 -17.96
CA ARG A 5 5.56 -37.07 -17.68
C ARG A 5 4.24 -37.12 -16.91
N GLY A 6 4.32 -37.24 -15.59
CA GLY A 6 3.18 -37.09 -14.70
C GLY A 6 2.67 -35.65 -14.81
N ASN A 7 1.68 -35.43 -15.67
CA ASN A 7 0.87 -34.22 -15.60
C ASN A 7 0.23 -34.19 -14.21
N ILE A 8 0.66 -33.25 -13.37
CA ILE A 8 -0.04 -32.90 -12.13
C ILE A 8 -1.44 -32.47 -12.57
N THR A 9 -2.39 -33.38 -12.45
CA THR A 9 -3.77 -33.13 -12.86
C THR A 9 -4.42 -32.37 -11.72
N ILE A 10 -4.55 -31.06 -11.91
CA ILE A 10 -5.08 -30.14 -10.92
C ILE A 10 -6.60 -30.28 -10.97
N ASN A 11 -7.18 -30.91 -9.96
CA ASN A 11 -8.61 -30.86 -9.74
C ASN A 11 -8.92 -29.47 -9.17
N LEU A 12 -9.09 -28.47 -10.04
CA LEU A 12 -9.72 -27.21 -9.66
C LEU A 12 -11.17 -27.54 -9.37
N GLY A 13 -11.46 -28.02 -8.15
CA GLY A 13 -12.81 -28.14 -7.63
C GLY A 13 -13.46 -26.77 -7.81
N VAL A 14 -14.27 -26.66 -8.87
CA VAL A 14 -14.97 -25.47 -9.37
C VAL A 14 -14.44 -24.18 -8.74
N GLY A 15 -13.30 -23.69 -9.23
CA GLY A 15 -12.71 -22.44 -8.72
C GLY A 15 -13.78 -21.37 -8.61
N ARG A 16 -13.96 -20.78 -7.43
CA ARG A 16 -14.92 -19.69 -7.23
C ARG A 16 -14.24 -18.38 -7.58
N VAL A 17 -14.96 -17.52 -8.29
CA VAL A 17 -14.54 -16.13 -8.49
C VAL A 17 -14.23 -15.50 -7.13
N GLY A 18 -13.18 -14.69 -7.07
CA GLY A 18 -12.69 -14.05 -5.86
C GLY A 18 -11.63 -14.83 -5.09
N LYS A 19 -11.39 -16.10 -5.42
CA LYS A 19 -10.39 -16.94 -4.73
C LYS A 19 -8.96 -16.58 -5.12
N GLY A 20 -8.04 -16.59 -4.14
CA GLY A 20 -6.60 -16.47 -4.34
C GLY A 20 -5.98 -17.78 -4.80
N VAL A 21 -5.17 -17.72 -5.85
CA VAL A 21 -4.51 -18.87 -6.49
C VAL A 21 -3.09 -18.52 -6.87
N LEU A 22 -2.26 -19.53 -7.16
CA LEU A 22 -0.96 -19.33 -7.79
C LEU A 22 -1.09 -19.49 -9.30
N ALA A 23 -0.50 -18.59 -10.08
CA ALA A 23 -0.47 -18.69 -11.53
C ALA A 23 0.98 -18.69 -12.05
N MET A 24 1.26 -19.55 -13.02
CA MET A 24 2.58 -19.65 -13.63
C MET A 24 2.84 -18.47 -14.57
N HIS A 25 3.95 -17.77 -14.36
CA HIS A 25 4.48 -16.73 -15.24
C HIS A 25 5.83 -17.17 -15.82
N ARG A 26 6.04 -16.90 -17.13
CA ARG A 26 7.26 -17.28 -17.88
C ARG A 26 7.69 -18.74 -17.75
N GLU A 27 6.72 -19.65 -17.64
CA GLU A 27 6.91 -21.11 -17.61
C GLU A 27 7.76 -21.69 -16.46
N LYS A 28 8.30 -20.85 -15.56
CA LYS A 28 9.19 -21.31 -14.48
C LYS A 28 8.61 -21.09 -13.08
N TYR A 29 8.06 -19.91 -12.83
CA TYR A 29 7.72 -19.47 -11.47
C TYR A 29 6.23 -19.20 -11.31
N TYR A 30 5.71 -19.51 -10.13
CA TYR A 30 4.31 -19.32 -9.76
C TYR A 30 4.16 -18.13 -8.81
N TYR A 31 3.22 -17.23 -9.12
CA TYR A 31 2.95 -16.02 -8.34
C TYR A 31 1.49 -15.95 -7.90
N PRO A 32 1.19 -15.28 -6.78
CA PRO A 32 -0.18 -15.10 -6.32
C PRO A 32 -0.97 -14.20 -7.28
N CYS A 33 -2.23 -14.58 -7.48
CA CYS A 33 -3.23 -13.83 -8.22
C CYS A 33 -4.63 -14.18 -7.70
N ARG A 34 -5.64 -13.39 -8.10
CA ARG A 34 -7.05 -13.65 -7.79
C ARG A 34 -7.80 -14.03 -9.05
N LEU A 35 -8.68 -15.02 -8.95
CA LEU A 35 -9.62 -15.37 -10.02
C LEU A 35 -10.72 -14.30 -10.11
N ILE A 36 -10.87 -13.68 -11.27
CA ILE A 36 -11.84 -12.60 -11.50
C ILE A 36 -13.06 -13.09 -12.25
N ALA A 37 -12.86 -13.88 -13.30
CA ALA A 37 -13.95 -14.43 -14.09
C ALA A 37 -13.51 -15.71 -14.80
N ARG A 38 -14.47 -16.60 -15.06
CA ARG A 38 -14.26 -17.82 -15.86
C ARG A 38 -15.01 -17.70 -17.18
N ASP A 39 -14.30 -17.91 -18.28
CA ASP A 39 -14.92 -18.23 -19.56
C ASP A 39 -15.25 -19.74 -19.56
N SER A 40 -16.52 -20.07 -19.35
CA SER A 40 -17.00 -21.45 -19.30
C SER A 40 -16.89 -22.18 -20.64
N ARG A 41 -16.92 -21.47 -21.77
CA ARG A 41 -16.83 -22.06 -23.12
C ARG A 41 -15.39 -22.45 -23.44
N LYS A 42 -14.43 -21.61 -23.07
CA LYS A 42 -13.00 -21.82 -23.36
C LYS A 42 -12.22 -22.48 -22.23
N GLN A 43 -12.83 -22.68 -21.06
CA GLN A 43 -12.17 -23.20 -19.85
C GLN A 43 -10.95 -22.36 -19.43
N ARG A 44 -11.06 -21.04 -19.62
CA ARG A 44 -10.01 -20.05 -19.34
C ARG A 44 -10.46 -19.06 -18.28
N TRP A 45 -9.48 -18.43 -17.65
CA TRP A 45 -9.68 -17.50 -16.56
C TRP A 45 -9.19 -16.10 -16.91
N THR A 46 -9.93 -15.11 -16.42
CA THR A 46 -9.38 -13.77 -16.18
C THR A 46 -8.88 -13.75 -14.74
N ILE A 47 -7.63 -13.35 -14.57
CA ILE A 47 -7.00 -13.20 -13.26
C ILE A 47 -6.53 -11.77 -13.05
N LYS A 48 -6.39 -11.38 -11.80
CA LYS A 48 -5.68 -10.16 -11.40
C LYS A 48 -4.44 -10.57 -10.63
N TRP A 49 -3.27 -10.20 -11.13
CA TRP A 49 -2.00 -10.44 -10.44
C TRP A 49 -1.95 -9.63 -9.15
N TRP A 50 -1.33 -10.20 -8.12
CA TRP A 50 -1.09 -9.47 -6.89
C TRP A 50 -0.18 -8.25 -7.14
N ARG A 51 -0.48 -7.13 -6.48
CA ARG A 51 0.15 -5.83 -6.75
C ARG A 51 1.59 -5.71 -6.26
N HIS A 52 2.01 -6.56 -5.32
CA HIS A 52 3.40 -6.63 -4.85
C HIS A 52 4.16 -7.84 -5.35
N ASN A 53 3.73 -8.42 -6.48
CA ASN A 53 4.60 -9.34 -7.21
C ASN A 53 5.80 -8.58 -7.79
N THR A 54 6.96 -9.23 -7.91
CA THR A 54 8.18 -8.58 -8.45
C THR A 54 8.20 -8.47 -9.98
N HIS A 55 7.29 -9.17 -10.68
CA HIS A 55 7.23 -9.14 -12.15
C HIS A 55 6.38 -7.99 -12.69
N LYS A 56 6.65 -7.61 -13.95
CA LYS A 56 6.03 -6.47 -14.66
C LYS A 56 4.50 -6.44 -14.78
N LEU A 57 3.80 -7.54 -14.48
CA LEU A 57 2.33 -7.62 -14.55
C LEU A 57 1.68 -7.46 -13.17
N ALA A 58 2.45 -7.15 -12.14
CA ALA A 58 1.94 -6.93 -10.79
C ALA A 58 0.76 -5.93 -10.80
N GLY A 59 -0.33 -6.31 -10.13
CA GLY A 59 -1.55 -5.50 -10.02
C GLY A 59 -2.43 -5.47 -11.28
N GLN A 60 -1.95 -6.01 -12.40
CA GLN A 60 -2.64 -5.97 -13.69
C GLN A 60 -3.56 -7.18 -13.89
N TYR A 61 -4.51 -7.03 -14.80
CA TYR A 61 -5.36 -8.13 -15.25
C TYR A 61 -4.66 -8.91 -16.37
N GLU A 62 -4.71 -10.23 -16.30
CA GLU A 62 -4.35 -11.13 -17.40
C GLU A 62 -5.59 -11.90 -17.83
N PHE A 63 -5.88 -11.84 -19.13
CA PHE A 63 -7.05 -12.47 -19.74
C PHE A 63 -6.67 -13.81 -20.37
N ASN A 64 -7.65 -14.70 -20.50
CA ASN A 64 -7.51 -15.97 -21.24
C ASN A 64 -6.43 -16.92 -20.67
N VAL A 65 -6.22 -16.91 -19.36
CA VAL A 65 -5.26 -17.79 -18.67
C VAL A 65 -5.79 -19.22 -18.64
N SER A 66 -4.97 -20.16 -19.12
CA SER A 66 -5.29 -21.59 -19.07
C SER A 66 -5.36 -22.09 -17.64
N THR A 67 -6.35 -22.94 -17.35
CA THR A 67 -6.46 -23.67 -16.08
C THR A 67 -5.18 -24.45 -15.73
N SER A 68 -4.45 -24.97 -16.72
CA SER A 68 -3.18 -25.69 -16.50
C SER A 68 -2.06 -24.81 -15.92
N ARG A 69 -2.18 -23.48 -16.03
CA ARG A 69 -1.22 -22.53 -15.44
C ARG A 69 -1.60 -22.14 -14.01
N LEU A 70 -2.72 -22.61 -13.46
CA LEU A 70 -3.27 -22.17 -12.17
C LEU A 70 -3.20 -23.29 -11.13
N LEU A 71 -2.67 -23.01 -9.94
CA LEU A 71 -2.60 -23.92 -8.80
C LEU A 71 -3.44 -23.38 -7.64
N ASP A 72 -4.46 -24.15 -7.27
CA ASP A 72 -5.34 -23.85 -6.12
C ASP A 72 -6.03 -25.11 -5.53
N GLY A 73 -5.71 -26.28 -6.09
CA GLY A 73 -6.24 -27.58 -5.67
C GLY A 73 -5.28 -28.43 -4.85
N LEU A 74 -4.02 -28.00 -4.66
CA LEU A 74 -2.99 -28.81 -4.01
C LEU A 74 -3.03 -28.75 -2.48
N TRP A 75 -4.12 -28.26 -1.88
CA TRP A 75 -4.34 -28.32 -0.42
C TRP A 75 -4.42 -29.78 0.04
N GLY A 76 -3.69 -30.13 1.10
CA GLY A 76 -3.57 -31.52 1.56
C GLY A 76 -2.59 -32.40 0.74
N ASN A 77 -2.21 -32.02 -0.49
CA ASN A 77 -1.21 -32.75 -1.27
C ASN A 77 0.20 -32.15 -1.10
N ALA A 78 0.92 -32.58 -0.05
CA ALA A 78 2.25 -32.05 0.27
C ALA A 78 3.29 -32.30 -0.83
N GLU A 79 3.31 -33.51 -1.40
CA GLU A 79 4.27 -33.91 -2.43
C GLU A 79 4.21 -33.01 -3.67
N ALA A 80 3.00 -32.76 -4.20
CA ALA A 80 2.82 -31.89 -5.35
C ALA A 80 3.21 -30.44 -5.05
N ARG A 81 3.00 -29.95 -3.82
CA ARG A 81 3.42 -28.59 -3.43
C ARG A 81 4.94 -28.44 -3.40
N ARG A 82 5.64 -29.44 -2.88
CA ARG A 82 7.12 -29.45 -2.83
C ARG A 82 7.76 -29.37 -4.23
N GLN A 83 7.01 -29.70 -5.28
CA GLN A 83 7.39 -29.63 -6.68
C GLN A 83 7.10 -28.29 -7.39
N VAL A 84 6.74 -27.22 -6.68
CA VAL A 84 6.39 -25.92 -7.29
C VAL A 84 7.38 -24.84 -6.92
N ARG A 85 7.89 -24.14 -7.93
CA ARG A 85 8.82 -23.02 -7.75
C ARG A 85 8.03 -21.73 -7.71
N LEU A 86 8.09 -21.05 -6.58
CA LEU A 86 7.51 -19.74 -6.39
C LEU A 86 8.37 -18.64 -7.02
N GLY A 87 7.68 -17.65 -7.58
CA GLY A 87 8.26 -16.35 -7.89
C GLY A 87 8.31 -15.47 -6.65
N GLU A 88 8.96 -14.32 -6.72
CA GLU A 88 9.09 -13.42 -5.57
C GLU A 88 7.89 -12.47 -5.45
N TRP A 89 7.38 -12.27 -4.23
CA TRP A 89 6.39 -11.24 -3.91
C TRP A 89 6.52 -10.75 -2.47
N LYS A 90 6.03 -9.54 -2.18
CA LYS A 90 5.93 -9.08 -0.79
C LYS A 90 4.80 -9.82 -0.08
N ARG A 91 5.13 -10.47 1.03
CA ARG A 91 4.22 -11.24 1.87
C ARG A 91 3.06 -10.38 2.38
N ALA A 92 1.93 -11.00 2.70
CA ALA A 92 0.72 -10.26 3.09
C ALA A 92 0.97 -9.29 4.27
N TYR A 93 1.70 -9.70 5.31
CA TYR A 93 2.00 -8.83 6.45
C TYR A 93 2.93 -7.67 6.08
N MET A 94 3.98 -7.91 5.27
CA MET A 94 4.86 -6.84 4.77
C MET A 94 4.08 -5.85 3.90
N ALA A 95 3.15 -6.34 3.08
CA ALA A 95 2.31 -5.47 2.27
C ALA A 95 1.38 -4.63 3.13
N GLN A 96 0.87 -5.18 4.24
CA GLN A 96 0.07 -4.41 5.20
C GLN A 96 0.88 -3.33 5.91
N GLU A 97 2.11 -3.62 6.33
CA GLU A 97 3.01 -2.61 6.92
C GLU A 97 3.32 -1.50 5.90
N LEU A 98 3.67 -1.87 4.67
CA LEU A 98 3.99 -0.90 3.61
C LEU A 98 2.81 -0.04 3.15
N GLU A 99 1.59 -0.53 3.35
CA GLU A 99 0.36 0.16 2.99
C GLU A 99 -0.42 0.63 4.21
N ASP A 100 0.23 0.65 5.38
CA ASP A 100 -0.39 1.15 6.60
C ASP A 100 -0.70 2.63 6.41
N GLU A 101 -2.00 2.94 6.38
CA GLU A 101 -2.50 4.31 6.22
C GLU A 101 -1.95 5.22 7.32
N GLU A 102 -1.79 4.72 8.55
CA GLU A 102 -1.25 5.51 9.66
C GLU A 102 0.25 5.80 9.48
N GLU A 103 1.02 4.81 9.04
CA GLU A 103 2.45 4.97 8.75
C GLU A 103 2.69 5.92 7.57
N LEU A 104 1.89 5.80 6.50
CA LEU A 104 2.00 6.64 5.32
C LEU A 104 1.61 8.10 5.62
N LEU A 105 0.61 8.31 6.47
CA LEU A 105 0.18 9.66 6.86
C LEU A 105 1.09 10.30 7.90
N SER A 106 1.83 9.52 8.69
CA SER A 106 2.77 10.02 9.70
C SER A 106 4.16 10.38 9.16
N LYS A 107 4.45 10.10 7.87
CA LYS A 107 5.73 10.39 7.20
C LYS A 107 5.58 11.43 6.08
N PRO A 108 5.16 12.66 6.40
CA PRO A 108 4.85 13.67 5.39
C PRO A 108 6.08 14.09 4.57
N GLU A 109 7.31 13.85 5.03
CA GLU A 109 8.52 14.20 4.29
C GLU A 109 8.74 13.39 3.00
N GLN A 110 8.10 12.22 2.90
CA GLN A 110 8.30 11.25 1.80
C GLN A 110 7.25 11.40 0.68
N GLY A 111 6.23 12.22 0.90
CA GLY A 111 5.15 12.44 -0.06
C GLY A 111 5.53 13.34 -1.23
N SER A 112 4.54 13.58 -2.09
CA SER A 112 4.55 14.61 -3.12
C SER A 112 3.14 15.19 -3.24
N TYR A 113 3.00 16.41 -3.73
CA TYR A 113 1.68 17.02 -4.00
C TYR A 113 1.61 17.53 -5.44
N THR A 114 0.39 17.66 -5.95
CA THR A 114 0.12 18.16 -7.30
C THR A 114 -0.09 19.68 -7.29
N PRO A 115 0.07 20.37 -8.43
CA PRO A 115 -0.26 21.80 -8.54
C PRO A 115 -1.69 22.11 -8.09
N ALA A 116 -2.66 21.24 -8.42
CA ALA A 116 -4.05 21.44 -7.99
C ALA A 116 -4.23 21.44 -6.46
N ILE A 117 -3.44 20.67 -5.71
CA ILE A 117 -3.45 20.73 -4.24
C ILE A 117 -2.79 22.02 -3.76
N HIS A 118 -1.71 22.43 -4.42
CA HIS A 118 -1.03 23.67 -4.09
C HIS A 118 -1.95 24.88 -4.28
N ASP A 119 -2.57 25.02 -5.45
CA ASP A 119 -3.47 26.12 -5.78
C ASP A 119 -4.69 26.19 -4.85
N ALA A 120 -5.15 25.03 -4.36
CA ALA A 120 -6.26 24.95 -3.42
C ALA A 120 -5.90 25.40 -2.00
N LEU A 121 -4.64 25.23 -1.56
CA LEU A 121 -4.23 25.46 -0.17
C LEU A 121 -3.37 26.70 0.03
N GLU A 122 -2.60 27.11 -0.99
CA GLU A 122 -1.73 28.28 -0.95
C GLU A 122 -2.44 29.57 -0.51
N PRO A 123 -3.66 29.89 -0.99
CA PRO A 123 -4.38 31.08 -0.55
C PRO A 123 -4.65 31.12 0.96
N HIS A 124 -4.60 29.96 1.63
CA HIS A 124 -4.96 29.77 3.02
C HIS A 124 -3.73 29.55 3.94
N ILE A 125 -2.50 29.80 3.47
CA ILE A 125 -1.28 29.63 4.28
C ILE A 125 -1.36 30.37 5.62
N ASN A 126 -1.92 31.58 5.65
CA ASN A 126 -1.99 32.39 6.86
C ASN A 126 -2.86 31.74 7.94
N ILE A 127 -4.10 31.34 7.59
CA ILE A 127 -5.01 30.70 8.54
C ILE A 127 -4.49 29.33 8.98
N LEU A 128 -3.90 28.55 8.07
CA LEU A 128 -3.27 27.26 8.41
C LEU A 128 -2.05 27.43 9.32
N THR A 129 -1.25 28.48 9.14
CA THR A 129 -0.14 28.81 10.04
C THR A 129 -0.65 29.23 11.42
N GLN A 130 -1.68 30.07 11.49
CA GLN A 130 -2.29 30.45 12.77
C GLN A 130 -2.87 29.23 13.50
N LEU A 131 -3.54 28.32 12.79
CA LEU A 131 -4.08 27.09 13.38
C LEU A 131 -3.00 26.20 14.02
N LEU A 132 -1.77 26.22 13.49
CA LEU A 132 -0.66 25.47 14.06
C LEU A 132 -0.14 26.08 15.37
N HIS A 133 -0.03 27.41 15.44
CA HIS A 133 0.70 28.09 16.51
C HIS A 133 -0.21 28.69 17.59
N GLN A 134 -1.40 29.17 17.20
CA GLN A 134 -2.32 29.96 18.02
C GLN A 134 -3.79 29.68 17.62
N PRO A 135 -4.29 28.43 17.71
CA PRO A 135 -5.64 28.08 17.26
C PRO A 135 -6.75 28.77 18.07
N GLU A 136 -6.50 29.08 19.35
CA GLU A 136 -7.38 29.84 20.24
C GLU A 136 -7.66 31.26 19.74
N ASP A 137 -6.69 31.94 19.14
CA ASP A 137 -6.79 33.35 18.72
C ASP A 137 -7.58 33.53 17.40
N ILE A 138 -8.01 32.44 16.78
CA ILE A 138 -8.79 32.49 15.54
C ILE A 138 -10.27 32.69 15.87
N GLU A 139 -10.76 33.90 15.59
CA GLU A 139 -12.17 34.29 15.71
C GLU A 139 -13.06 33.75 14.58
N SER A 140 -12.47 33.37 13.43
CA SER A 140 -13.21 32.81 12.30
C SER A 140 -13.84 31.46 12.65
N ASP A 141 -15.08 31.25 12.19
CA ASP A 141 -15.77 29.97 12.35
C ASP A 141 -15.09 28.92 11.48
N ILE A 142 -14.26 28.09 12.11
CA ILE A 142 -13.61 26.95 11.48
C ILE A 142 -14.40 25.72 11.88
N PRO A 143 -15.12 25.06 10.94
CA PRO A 143 -16.03 23.98 11.30
C PRO A 143 -15.36 22.82 12.06
N ALA A 144 -14.08 22.55 11.79
CA ALA A 144 -13.30 21.54 12.49
C ALA A 144 -12.99 21.91 13.96
N LYS A 145 -12.80 23.20 14.25
CA LYS A 145 -12.60 23.73 15.60
C LYS A 145 -13.92 23.66 16.38
N THR A 146 -14.99 24.20 15.81
CA THR A 146 -16.35 24.21 16.37
C THR A 146 -16.84 22.79 16.71
N TRP A 147 -16.58 21.82 15.83
CA TRP A 147 -16.90 20.42 16.09
C TRP A 147 -16.12 19.84 17.27
N LEU A 148 -14.81 20.11 17.36
CA LEU A 148 -13.96 19.56 18.42
C LEU A 148 -14.32 20.13 19.80
N GLU A 149 -14.63 21.42 19.85
CA GLU A 149 -15.14 22.08 21.06
C GLU A 149 -16.44 21.41 21.53
N THR A 150 -17.39 21.20 20.61
CA THR A 150 -18.64 20.46 20.89
C THR A 150 -18.37 19.04 21.43
N GLN A 151 -17.38 18.33 20.89
CA GLN A 151 -17.01 16.98 21.38
C GLN A 151 -16.41 17.03 22.80
N THR A 152 -15.63 18.05 23.10
CA THR A 152 -15.00 18.22 24.41
C THR A 152 -16.06 18.50 25.49
N GLU A 153 -17.07 19.31 25.17
CA GLU A 153 -18.19 19.62 26.06
C GLU A 153 -19.02 18.39 26.44
N ILE A 154 -19.20 17.44 25.51
CA ILE A 154 -19.94 16.19 25.76
C ILE A 154 -19.07 15.07 26.36
N GLY A 155 -17.84 15.37 26.80
CA GLY A 155 -16.93 14.43 27.47
C GLY A 155 -16.04 13.60 26.54
N GLY A 156 -15.88 14.01 25.27
CA GLY A 156 -14.91 13.41 24.35
C GLY A 156 -13.46 13.69 24.76
N ILE A 157 -12.58 12.69 24.57
CA ILE A 157 -11.19 12.73 25.10
C ILE A 157 -10.15 13.02 23.99
N GLY A 158 -10.57 13.16 22.73
CA GLY A 158 -9.68 13.25 21.58
C GLY A 158 -9.50 14.66 21.03
N LYS A 159 -8.26 15.03 20.65
CA LYS A 159 -7.96 16.20 19.80
C LYS A 159 -7.94 15.86 18.30
N SER A 160 -8.39 14.65 17.95
CA SER A 160 -8.27 14.10 16.60
C SER A 160 -9.48 14.45 15.75
N ILE A 161 -9.24 14.84 14.50
CA ILE A 161 -10.26 15.05 13.47
C ILE A 161 -10.28 13.81 12.57
N PRO A 162 -11.26 12.90 12.74
CA PRO A 162 -11.28 11.63 12.02
C PRO A 162 -11.81 11.75 10.59
N PHE A 163 -12.25 12.94 10.18
CA PHE A 163 -12.97 13.11 8.93
C PHE A 163 -12.04 13.22 7.72
N THR A 164 -12.31 12.37 6.73
CA THR A 164 -11.59 12.28 5.46
C THR A 164 -12.52 12.30 4.25
N GLY A 165 -13.83 12.09 4.44
CA GLY A 165 -14.83 12.21 3.39
C GLY A 165 -14.55 11.32 2.19
N THR A 166 -14.59 11.97 1.02
CA THR A 166 -14.29 11.34 -0.29
C THR A 166 -12.82 11.48 -0.71
N LEU A 167 -11.94 11.93 0.19
CA LEU A 167 -10.51 12.06 -0.12
C LEU A 167 -9.85 10.68 -0.16
N THR A 168 -9.07 10.44 -1.21
CA THR A 168 -8.29 9.21 -1.32
C THR A 168 -7.09 9.23 -0.37
N LEU A 169 -6.51 8.07 -0.06
CA LEU A 169 -5.26 8.01 0.72
C LEU A 169 -4.15 8.88 0.09
N GLN A 170 -4.08 8.91 -1.24
CA GLN A 170 -3.11 9.76 -1.96
C GLN A 170 -3.38 11.25 -1.75
N ASP A 171 -4.65 11.67 -1.70
CA ASP A 171 -4.99 13.06 -1.35
C ASP A 171 -4.55 13.38 0.08
N LEU A 172 -4.80 12.48 1.02
CA LEU A 172 -4.42 12.67 2.42
C LEU A 172 -2.90 12.78 2.60
N ILE A 173 -2.13 11.90 1.95
CA ILE A 173 -0.66 11.95 1.94
C ILE A 173 -0.17 13.26 1.31
N ALA A 174 -0.77 13.67 0.18
CA ALA A 174 -0.36 14.87 -0.53
C ALA A 174 -0.67 16.15 0.26
N VAL A 175 -1.81 16.22 0.94
CA VAL A 175 -2.15 17.35 1.85
C VAL A 175 -1.16 17.39 3.02
N ASN A 176 -0.87 16.25 3.65
CA ASN A 176 0.12 16.18 4.74
C ASN A 176 1.51 16.62 4.26
N HIS A 177 1.94 16.20 3.07
CA HIS A 177 3.22 16.64 2.48
C HIS A 177 3.24 18.13 2.17
N TRP A 178 2.16 18.66 1.57
CA TRP A 178 2.04 20.09 1.27
C TRP A 178 2.11 20.91 2.55
N TYR A 179 1.38 20.51 3.59
CA TYR A 179 1.36 21.19 4.88
C TYR A 179 2.75 21.22 5.52
N TYR A 180 3.41 20.06 5.56
CA TYR A 180 4.78 19.90 6.07
C TYR A 180 5.79 20.84 5.37
N LYS A 181 5.67 21.03 4.06
CA LYS A 181 6.59 21.83 3.26
C LYS A 181 6.32 23.34 3.33
N ASN A 182 5.04 23.74 3.34
CA ASN A 182 4.67 25.12 3.09
C ASN A 182 4.27 25.90 4.36
N ILE A 183 3.87 25.21 5.44
CA ILE A 183 3.48 25.87 6.68
C ILE A 183 4.70 26.05 7.60
N LYS A 184 4.97 27.29 8.01
CA LYS A 184 6.14 27.63 8.81
C LYS A 184 6.09 26.90 10.16
N GLY A 185 7.12 26.11 10.45
CA GLY A 185 7.24 25.33 11.69
C GLY A 185 6.54 23.97 11.66
N ALA A 186 5.83 23.62 10.59
CA ALA A 186 5.13 22.33 10.49
C ALA A 186 6.09 21.14 10.52
N SER A 187 7.31 21.28 9.98
CA SER A 187 8.29 20.19 9.96
C SER A 187 8.79 19.77 11.35
N THR A 188 8.82 20.71 12.31
CA THR A 188 9.23 20.45 13.70
C THR A 188 8.05 20.14 14.62
N LEU A 189 6.85 20.63 14.29
CA LEU A 189 5.65 20.51 15.13
C LEU A 189 4.67 19.43 14.62
N GLN A 190 5.17 18.36 14.02
CA GLN A 190 4.35 17.29 13.42
C GLN A 190 3.27 16.73 14.36
N HIS A 191 3.64 16.49 15.62
CA HIS A 191 2.74 15.99 16.66
C HIS A 191 1.56 16.93 17.00
N LEU A 192 1.61 18.20 16.59
CA LEU A 192 0.54 19.17 16.86
C LEU A 192 -0.50 19.26 15.74
N TRP A 193 -0.12 18.94 14.49
CA TRP A 193 -1.02 19.08 13.33
C TRP A 193 -1.43 17.75 12.69
N ILE A 194 -0.65 16.69 12.84
CA ILE A 194 -1.03 15.37 12.32
C ILE A 194 -2.29 14.90 13.05
N GLY A 195 -3.35 14.68 12.28
CA GLY A 195 -4.64 14.21 12.78
C GLY A 195 -5.46 15.23 13.56
N SER A 196 -5.07 16.50 13.67
CA SER A 196 -5.79 17.51 14.49
C SER A 196 -6.48 18.60 13.63
N ILE A 197 -6.92 19.69 14.27
CA ILE A 197 -7.66 20.80 13.62
C ILE A 197 -6.96 21.32 12.34
N PRO A 198 -5.65 21.62 12.32
CA PRO A 198 -5.04 22.26 11.16
C PRO A 198 -5.12 21.39 9.90
N ILE A 199 -4.87 20.08 10.02
CA ILE A 199 -4.98 19.17 8.88
C ILE A 199 -6.43 18.87 8.51
N GLY A 200 -7.33 18.81 9.51
CA GLY A 200 -8.78 18.71 9.27
C GLY A 200 -9.30 19.90 8.45
N HIS A 201 -8.84 21.11 8.78
CA HIS A 201 -9.19 22.31 8.02
C HIS A 201 -8.54 22.31 6.63
N ALA A 202 -7.27 21.94 6.48
CA ALA A 202 -6.63 21.82 5.17
C ALA A 202 -7.37 20.84 4.24
N ARG A 203 -7.83 19.69 4.76
CA ARG A 203 -8.67 18.73 4.01
C ARG A 203 -10.00 19.36 3.59
N THR A 204 -10.60 20.16 4.47
CA THR A 204 -11.85 20.89 4.20
C THR A 204 -11.66 21.86 3.05
N LEU A 205 -10.59 22.64 3.07
CA LEU A 205 -10.24 23.60 2.02
C LEU A 205 -10.02 22.91 0.66
N LEU A 206 -9.36 21.74 0.63
CA LEU A 206 -9.21 20.98 -0.60
C LEU A 206 -10.56 20.52 -1.17
N VAL A 207 -11.47 20.05 -0.33
CA VAL A 207 -12.83 19.66 -0.76
C VAL A 207 -13.61 20.88 -1.24
N ALA A 208 -13.53 22.00 -0.52
CA ALA A 208 -14.13 23.28 -0.89
C ALA A 208 -13.67 23.74 -2.27
N ALA A 209 -12.35 23.69 -2.55
CA ALA A 209 -11.81 24.05 -3.85
C ALA A 209 -12.30 23.12 -4.97
N ARG A 210 -12.31 21.79 -4.73
CA ARG A 210 -12.74 20.79 -5.74
C ARG A 210 -14.23 20.84 -6.06
N GLN A 211 -15.06 21.16 -5.07
CA GLN A 211 -16.52 21.17 -5.20
C GLN A 211 -17.10 22.59 -5.26
N ARG A 212 -16.26 23.62 -5.43
CA ARG A 212 -16.67 25.03 -5.36
C ARG A 212 -17.85 25.33 -6.29
N THR A 213 -17.76 24.94 -7.56
CA THR A 213 -18.83 25.17 -8.54
C THR A 213 -20.17 24.58 -8.06
N LEU A 214 -20.17 23.32 -7.61
CA LEU A 214 -21.37 22.65 -7.12
C LEU A 214 -22.01 23.41 -5.94
N PHE A 215 -21.19 23.88 -5.00
CA PHE A 215 -21.66 24.61 -3.84
C PHE A 215 -22.16 26.01 -4.23
N VAL A 216 -21.43 26.75 -5.07
CA VAL A 216 -21.85 28.06 -5.58
C VAL A 216 -23.19 27.97 -6.31
N ASP A 217 -23.36 26.98 -7.19
CA ASP A 217 -24.63 26.77 -7.91
C ASP A 217 -25.80 26.50 -6.94
N SER A 218 -25.55 25.72 -5.87
CA SER A 218 -26.55 25.46 -4.83
C SER A 218 -26.89 26.70 -4.01
N TRP A 219 -25.91 27.55 -3.75
CA TRP A 219 -26.08 28.84 -3.06
C TRP A 219 -26.92 29.80 -3.89
N GLU A 220 -26.61 29.95 -5.18
CA GLU A 220 -27.35 30.84 -6.08
C GLU A 220 -28.80 30.40 -6.30
N SER A 221 -29.04 29.08 -6.27
CA SER A 221 -30.37 28.51 -6.49
C SER A 221 -31.30 28.51 -5.26
N SER A 222 -30.79 28.83 -4.07
CA SER A 222 -31.53 28.68 -2.80
C SER A 222 -31.44 29.94 -1.93
N PRO A 223 -32.37 30.91 -2.08
CA PRO A 223 -32.35 32.17 -1.32
C PRO A 223 -32.41 31.99 0.20
N GLU A 224 -32.97 30.89 0.70
CA GLU A 224 -33.09 30.57 2.14
C GLU A 224 -31.72 30.32 2.80
N ILE A 225 -30.71 30.00 1.99
CA ILE A 225 -29.34 29.79 2.48
C ILE A 225 -28.65 31.14 2.75
N HIS A 226 -29.01 32.20 2.01
CA HIS A 226 -28.36 33.51 2.13
C HIS A 226 -28.57 34.14 3.50
N SER A 227 -29.65 33.81 4.20
CA SER A 227 -29.89 34.29 5.57
C SER A 227 -29.13 33.50 6.65
N GLN A 228 -28.50 32.38 6.31
CA GLN A 228 -27.84 31.48 7.27
C GLN A 228 -26.33 31.69 7.33
N PHE A 229 -25.71 32.23 6.29
CA PHE A 229 -24.27 32.43 6.21
C PHE A 229 -23.93 33.87 5.87
N VAL A 230 -22.82 34.36 6.41
CA VAL A 230 -22.34 35.73 6.20
C VAL A 230 -21.93 35.97 4.75
N ASP A 231 -21.31 34.98 4.13
CA ASP A 231 -20.85 35.02 2.75
C ASP A 231 -20.79 33.63 2.12
N ILE A 232 -20.54 33.61 0.80
CA ILE A 232 -20.46 32.39 0.00
C ILE A 232 -19.24 31.53 0.36
N ASP A 233 -18.13 32.12 0.80
CA ASP A 233 -16.91 31.37 1.11
C ASP A 233 -17.09 30.58 2.41
N THR A 234 -17.72 31.18 3.42
CA THR A 234 -18.12 30.53 4.67
C THR A 234 -19.07 29.37 4.38
N TYR A 235 -20.07 29.58 3.52
CA TYR A 235 -20.97 28.51 3.09
C TYR A 235 -20.24 27.37 2.36
N VAL A 236 -19.34 27.70 1.44
CA VAL A 236 -18.56 26.70 0.69
C VAL A 236 -17.70 25.85 1.63
N VAL A 237 -17.06 26.47 2.63
CA VAL A 237 -16.26 25.77 3.64
C VAL A 237 -17.13 24.90 4.55
N ASP A 238 -18.29 25.40 4.98
CA ASP A 238 -19.25 24.63 5.79
C ASP A 238 -19.77 23.40 5.04
N ARG A 239 -20.15 23.56 3.77
CA ARG A 239 -20.61 22.43 2.93
C ARG A 239 -19.50 21.43 2.64
N ALA A 240 -18.27 21.90 2.45
CA ALA A 240 -17.12 21.02 2.31
C ALA A 240 -16.88 20.20 3.59
N TRP A 241 -17.01 20.82 4.76
CA TRP A 241 -16.88 20.14 6.05
C TRP A 241 -17.98 19.12 6.27
N GLU A 242 -19.23 19.47 5.96
CA GLU A 242 -20.36 18.55 6.06
C GLU A 242 -20.18 17.37 5.09
N LEU A 243 -19.71 17.62 3.86
CA LEU A 243 -19.39 16.56 2.92
C LEU A 243 -18.28 15.65 3.46
N LEU A 244 -17.23 16.21 4.06
CA LEU A 244 -16.19 15.43 4.73
C LEU A 244 -16.79 14.55 5.83
N ARG A 245 -17.58 15.12 6.74
CA ARG A 245 -18.18 14.40 7.86
C ARG A 245 -19.12 13.29 7.40
N VAL A 246 -20.12 13.65 6.58
CA VAL A 246 -21.15 12.73 6.12
C VAL A 246 -20.54 11.61 5.30
N ARG A 247 -19.53 11.89 4.45
CA ARG A 247 -18.91 10.87 3.59
C ARG A 247 -17.73 10.15 4.24
N THR A 248 -17.29 10.55 5.43
CA THR A 248 -16.26 9.81 6.15
C THR A 248 -16.81 8.41 6.45
N GLY A 249 -16.12 7.39 5.98
CA GLY A 249 -16.59 6.02 6.10
C GLY A 249 -17.57 5.57 5.00
N TYR A 250 -18.06 6.45 4.11
CA TYR A 250 -18.84 6.02 2.94
C TYR A 250 -17.97 5.30 1.91
N ASP A 251 -16.77 5.82 1.66
CA ASP A 251 -15.79 5.16 0.78
C ASP A 251 -15.06 4.00 1.50
N LYS A 252 -15.04 4.07 2.84
CA LYS A 252 -14.63 2.99 3.76
C LYS A 252 -15.85 2.22 4.29
N GLY A 253 -16.87 2.00 3.44
CA GLY A 253 -18.09 1.28 3.82
C GLY A 253 -17.77 0.01 4.63
N PRO A 254 -18.68 -0.43 5.53
CA PRO A 254 -18.42 -1.57 6.40
C PRO A 254 -17.91 -2.76 5.58
N GLY A 255 -16.64 -3.12 5.78
CA GLY A 255 -16.05 -4.27 5.11
C GLY A 255 -15.61 -4.05 3.66
N ARG A 256 -15.00 -2.91 3.30
CA ARG A 256 -14.09 -2.88 2.14
C ARG A 256 -12.79 -3.64 2.48
N ALA A 257 -12.96 -4.93 2.72
CA ALA A 257 -11.91 -5.92 2.74
C ALA A 257 -11.07 -5.73 1.48
N ASP A 258 -9.76 -5.52 1.66
CA ASP A 258 -8.84 -5.67 0.55
C ASP A 258 -8.83 -7.15 0.17
N VAL A 259 -9.72 -7.52 -0.74
CA VAL A 259 -9.94 -8.91 -1.15
C VAL A 259 -8.65 -9.51 -1.73
N ASP A 260 -7.77 -8.69 -2.28
CA ASP A 260 -6.49 -9.16 -2.79
C ASP A 260 -5.54 -9.51 -1.60
N ILE A 261 -5.46 -8.68 -0.55
CA ILE A 261 -4.74 -9.01 0.71
C ILE A 261 -5.36 -10.21 1.40
N GLU A 262 -6.67 -10.27 1.56
CA GLU A 262 -7.34 -11.37 2.27
C GLU A 262 -7.15 -12.70 1.53
N ALA A 263 -7.33 -12.69 0.20
CA ALA A 263 -7.05 -13.86 -0.62
C ALA A 263 -5.59 -14.29 -0.48
N LEU A 264 -4.64 -13.34 -0.42
CA LEU A 264 -3.23 -13.63 -0.18
C LEU A 264 -2.99 -14.21 1.22
N LYS A 265 -3.60 -13.66 2.28
CA LYS A 265 -3.49 -14.21 3.65
C LYS A 265 -4.01 -15.64 3.72
N ILE A 266 -5.14 -15.91 3.09
CA ILE A 266 -5.70 -17.27 3.02
C ILE A 266 -4.78 -18.20 2.24
N LEU A 267 -4.20 -17.72 1.14
CA LEU A 267 -3.23 -18.49 0.35
C LEU A 267 -1.98 -18.77 1.20
N GLU A 268 -1.38 -17.77 1.84
CA GLU A 268 -0.16 -17.90 2.64
C GLU A 268 -0.32 -18.77 3.90
N SER A 269 -1.44 -18.66 4.61
CA SER A 269 -1.76 -19.52 5.77
C SER A 269 -1.93 -20.99 5.41
N ARG A 270 -2.05 -21.31 4.12
CA ARG A 270 -2.21 -22.67 3.59
C ARG A 270 -0.93 -23.21 2.94
N ASN A 271 0.17 -22.45 2.98
CA ASN A 271 1.30 -22.62 2.07
C ASN A 271 2.62 -23.04 2.74
N TYR A 272 2.56 -23.99 3.66
CA TYR A 272 3.77 -24.60 4.23
C TYR A 272 4.25 -25.71 3.27
N GLN A 273 5.52 -25.66 2.84
CA GLN A 273 6.24 -26.69 2.04
C GLN A 273 6.24 -26.58 0.49
N TRP A 274 6.09 -25.40 -0.11
CA TRP A 274 6.29 -25.29 -1.57
C TRP A 274 7.76 -25.47 -1.98
N GLY A 275 8.06 -25.94 -3.19
CA GLY A 275 9.43 -25.87 -3.77
C GLY A 275 10.58 -26.62 -3.09
N LEU A 276 10.34 -27.29 -1.96
CA LEU A 276 11.38 -27.98 -1.19
C LEU A 276 12.03 -29.17 -1.90
N ASP A 277 11.48 -29.62 -3.05
CA ASP A 277 11.95 -30.79 -3.80
C ASP A 277 12.20 -30.49 -5.30
N LYS A 278 12.34 -29.23 -5.70
CA LYS A 278 12.57 -28.87 -7.11
C LYS A 278 13.75 -27.96 -7.37
N GLY A 279 14.12 -27.13 -6.40
CA GLY A 279 15.25 -26.19 -6.51
C GLY A 279 14.84 -24.77 -6.13
N ILE A 280 15.76 -23.83 -6.30
CA ILE A 280 15.60 -22.42 -5.88
C ILE A 280 14.34 -21.75 -6.44
N HIS A 281 13.76 -20.85 -5.65
CA HIS A 281 12.74 -19.92 -6.09
C HIS A 281 13.35 -18.79 -6.95
N GLU A 282 12.50 -17.92 -7.48
CA GLU A 282 13.00 -16.74 -8.19
C GLU A 282 13.92 -15.92 -7.27
N ASN A 283 15.08 -15.48 -7.80
CA ASN A 283 16.09 -14.72 -7.07
C ASN A 283 16.60 -15.40 -5.78
N ASN A 284 16.50 -16.73 -5.69
CA ASN A 284 16.75 -17.48 -4.45
C ASN A 284 15.93 -16.96 -3.24
N TRP A 285 14.74 -16.43 -3.53
CA TRP A 285 13.84 -15.92 -2.52
C TRP A 285 13.41 -17.03 -1.57
N ASN A 286 13.52 -16.78 -0.26
CA ASN A 286 13.07 -17.71 0.75
C ASN A 286 11.69 -17.29 1.28
N PRO A 287 10.57 -17.89 0.81
CA PRO A 287 9.24 -17.58 1.32
C PRO A 287 9.02 -18.06 2.77
N TRP A 288 10.01 -18.73 3.36
CA TRP A 288 10.02 -19.19 4.76
C TRP A 288 11.07 -18.48 5.62
N GLY A 289 11.76 -17.48 5.06
CA GLY A 289 12.70 -16.64 5.80
C GLY A 289 12.05 -15.98 7.01
N GLU A 290 12.85 -15.67 8.03
CA GLU A 290 12.39 -15.32 9.38
C GLU A 290 11.51 -14.04 9.44
N PHE A 291 10.61 -14.06 10.43
CA PHE A 291 9.66 -13.01 10.86
C PHE A 291 8.46 -12.72 9.96
N ALA A 292 7.44 -13.58 10.04
CA ALA A 292 6.06 -13.07 10.02
C ALA A 292 5.65 -12.85 11.50
N PRO A 293 5.08 -11.68 11.87
CA PRO A 293 4.59 -11.44 13.22
C PRO A 293 3.61 -12.54 13.63
N GLU A 294 3.60 -12.93 14.92
CA GLU A 294 2.73 -14.00 15.46
C GLU A 294 1.25 -13.76 15.12
N LEU A 295 0.84 -12.50 15.02
CA LEU A 295 -0.51 -12.06 14.62
C LEU A 295 -0.88 -12.44 13.18
N ALA A 296 0.08 -12.53 12.26
CA ALA A 296 -0.16 -12.89 10.86
C ALA A 296 -0.35 -14.40 10.66
N ILE A 297 0.08 -15.22 11.62
CA ILE A 297 0.05 -16.69 11.55
C ILE A 297 -1.24 -17.24 12.20
N GLY A 298 -1.97 -16.41 12.96
CA GLY A 298 -2.97 -16.89 13.90
C GLY A 298 -2.29 -17.70 15.00
N SER A 299 -2.98 -17.92 16.11
CA SER A 299 -2.49 -18.62 17.31
C SER A 299 -2.07 -20.09 17.11
N LYS A 300 -1.87 -20.55 15.87
CA LYS A 300 -1.14 -21.79 15.58
C LYS A 300 0.35 -21.48 15.64
N ILE A 301 0.89 -21.60 16.86
CA ILE A 301 2.31 -21.76 17.13
C ILE A 301 2.92 -22.64 16.03
N ARG A 302 4.07 -22.23 15.50
CA ARG A 302 4.92 -23.05 14.61
C ARG A 302 5.38 -24.28 15.39
N ASP A 303 4.50 -25.28 15.53
CA ASP A 303 4.79 -26.53 16.25
C ASP A 303 5.59 -27.51 15.38
N GLY A 304 6.43 -26.97 14.50
CA GLY A 304 7.15 -27.73 13.49
C GLY A 304 8.52 -27.13 13.24
N SER A 305 9.52 -28.00 13.18
CA SER A 305 10.86 -27.69 12.73
C SER A 305 10.83 -26.90 11.41
N PRO A 306 11.83 -26.04 11.14
CA PRO A 306 11.94 -25.32 9.88
C PRO A 306 11.75 -26.26 8.68
N PRO A 307 11.09 -25.80 7.59
CA PRO A 307 10.89 -26.64 6.42
C PRO A 307 12.23 -27.15 5.88
N VAL A 308 12.40 -28.48 5.87
CA VAL A 308 13.63 -29.12 5.39
C VAL A 308 13.50 -29.44 3.90
N ARG A 309 14.56 -29.12 3.15
CA ARG A 309 14.72 -29.50 1.75
C ARG A 309 14.68 -31.02 1.63
N GLY A 310 13.98 -31.53 0.63
CA GLY A 310 13.95 -32.97 0.42
C GLY A 310 15.06 -33.42 -0.52
N PRO A 311 15.15 -34.74 -0.73
CA PRO A 311 16.26 -35.36 -1.46
C PRO A 311 16.34 -34.96 -2.93
N ASN A 312 15.24 -34.48 -3.51
CA ASN A 312 15.16 -34.10 -4.92
C ASN A 312 15.41 -32.60 -5.17
N PHE A 313 15.79 -31.84 -4.14
CA PHE A 313 16.12 -30.44 -4.32
C PHE A 313 17.34 -30.27 -5.24
N ASN A 314 17.21 -29.42 -6.26
CA ASN A 314 18.28 -29.19 -7.23
C ASN A 314 19.40 -28.32 -6.62
N LEU A 315 20.37 -28.97 -6.00
CA LEU A 315 21.55 -28.32 -5.41
C LEU A 315 22.49 -27.73 -6.46
N GLU A 316 22.60 -28.36 -7.63
CA GLU A 316 23.47 -27.89 -8.71
C GLU A 316 23.01 -26.52 -9.23
N GLU A 317 21.70 -26.35 -9.44
CA GLU A 317 21.15 -25.05 -9.86
C GLU A 317 21.34 -23.97 -8.80
N GLU A 318 21.30 -24.32 -7.52
CA GLU A 318 21.62 -23.37 -6.45
C GLU A 318 23.09 -22.96 -6.48
N SER A 319 24.01 -23.92 -6.61
CA SER A 319 25.44 -23.64 -6.74
C SER A 319 25.74 -22.74 -7.93
N GLN A 320 25.18 -23.05 -9.10
CA GLN A 320 25.32 -22.21 -10.30
C GLN A 320 24.80 -20.79 -10.08
N TRP A 321 23.69 -20.63 -9.36
CA TRP A 321 23.14 -19.32 -9.04
C TRP A 321 24.05 -18.53 -8.08
N ILE A 322 24.62 -19.19 -7.07
CA ILE A 322 25.56 -18.58 -6.11
C ILE A 322 26.83 -18.12 -6.83
N ASP A 323 27.38 -18.94 -7.71
CA ASP A 323 28.57 -18.63 -8.49
C ASP A 323 28.31 -17.42 -9.40
N GLU A 324 27.19 -17.42 -10.13
CA GLU A 324 26.80 -16.31 -11.00
C GLU A 324 26.65 -15.00 -10.21
N LYS A 325 25.96 -15.03 -9.07
CA LYS A 325 25.79 -13.85 -8.21
C LYS A 325 27.11 -13.34 -7.65
N SER A 326 28.01 -14.24 -7.28
CA SER A 326 29.34 -13.88 -6.79
C SER A 326 30.16 -13.18 -7.88
N ARG A 327 30.12 -13.69 -9.12
CA ARG A 327 30.77 -13.06 -10.28
C ARG A 327 30.22 -11.66 -10.59
N VAL A 328 28.89 -11.49 -10.53
CA VAL A 328 28.27 -10.17 -10.73
C VAL A 328 28.71 -9.20 -9.63
N TYR A 329 28.69 -9.62 -8.38
CA TYR A 329 29.13 -8.79 -7.26
C TYR A 329 30.59 -8.35 -7.37
N GLU A 330 31.48 -9.28 -7.75
CA GLU A 330 32.90 -8.97 -7.98
C GLU A 330 33.09 -7.98 -9.14
N ALA A 331 32.35 -8.14 -10.24
CA ALA A 331 32.39 -7.21 -11.37
C ALA A 331 31.91 -5.81 -10.98
N GLU A 332 30.79 -5.70 -10.24
CA GLU A 332 30.28 -4.42 -9.73
C GLU A 332 31.26 -3.76 -8.76
N ARG A 333 31.90 -4.54 -7.88
CA ARG A 333 32.93 -4.05 -6.96
C ARG A 333 34.14 -3.50 -7.71
N ALA A 334 34.64 -4.23 -8.70
CA ALA A 334 35.78 -3.81 -9.52
C ALA A 334 35.47 -2.51 -10.30
N GLU A 335 34.24 -2.36 -10.79
CA GLU A 335 33.80 -1.15 -11.47
C GLU A 335 33.70 0.05 -10.53
N ARG A 336 33.14 -0.13 -9.32
CA ARG A 336 33.15 0.91 -8.28
C ARG A 336 34.56 1.33 -7.89
N GLU A 337 35.50 0.39 -7.88
CA GLU A 337 36.90 0.66 -7.54
C GLU A 337 37.60 1.49 -8.62
N LYS A 338 37.30 1.27 -9.91
CA LYS A 338 37.78 2.13 -11.01
C LYS A 338 37.22 3.55 -10.96
N GLN A 339 36.00 3.70 -10.46
CA GLN A 339 35.32 5.00 -10.34
C GLN A 339 35.75 5.79 -9.09
N ARG A 340 36.59 5.23 -8.21
CA ARG A 340 37.10 5.98 -7.06
C ARG A 340 38.07 7.08 -7.52
N PRO A 341 37.84 8.35 -7.15
CA PRO A 341 38.77 9.42 -7.48
C PRO A 341 40.12 9.16 -6.79
N LEU A 342 41.21 9.39 -7.52
CA LEU A 342 42.57 9.27 -7.01
C LEU A 342 42.76 10.17 -5.77
N PRO A 343 43.50 9.72 -4.75
CA PRO A 343 43.78 10.54 -3.57
C PRO A 343 44.43 11.86 -4.01
N LYS A 344 43.85 13.00 -3.61
CA LYS A 344 44.48 14.30 -3.88
C LYS A 344 45.89 14.30 -3.25
N PRO A 345 46.94 14.69 -3.99
CA PRO A 345 48.28 14.75 -3.45
C PRO A 345 48.29 15.67 -2.22
N LYS A 346 48.86 15.19 -1.11
CA LYS A 346 49.00 15.98 0.12
C LYS A 346 49.81 17.23 -0.22
N ALA A 347 49.22 18.41 -0.02
CA ALA A 347 49.94 19.67 -0.13
C ALA A 347 51.16 19.62 0.79
N ALA A 348 52.35 19.71 0.22
CA ALA A 348 53.59 19.81 0.97
C ALA A 348 53.49 21.04 1.86
N LYS A 349 53.59 20.84 3.18
CA LYS A 349 53.74 21.93 4.14
C LYS A 349 54.98 22.70 3.74
N ARG A 350 54.82 23.97 3.35
CA ARG A 350 55.93 24.92 3.27
C ARG A 350 56.51 25.05 4.70
N ALA A 351 57.79 24.77 4.82
CA ALA A 351 58.56 25.08 6.02
C ALA A 351 58.83 26.58 6.04
N ASP A 352 58.58 27.21 7.19
CA ASP A 352 58.94 28.59 7.50
C ASP A 352 60.46 28.77 7.63
#